data_AF-A0A316DPA5-F1
#
_entry.id   AF-A0A316DPA5-F1
#
_cell.length_a   1.000
_cell.length_b   1.000
_cell.length_c   1.000
_cell.angle_alpha   90.00
_cell.angle_beta   90.00
_cell.angle_gamma   90.00
#
_symmetry.space_group_name_H-M   'P 1'
#
loop_
_entity.id
_entity.type
_entity.pdbx_description
1 polymer ?
#
loop_
_entity_poly.entity_id
_entity_poly.type
_entity_poly.pdbx_seq_one_letter_code
_entity_poly.pdbx_strand_id
1 'polypeptide(L)'
;MKNLSSLCVALTLSFITFSQERYLTISSKDSINNQPKFKTSLGFNMKLNGYYDVFGGLNESETFNVGMINVFGTDNSSSLHVDLYQSQINWTSHFVLENGKTLKSVVETDFWGGNGHMRLRKAYIESEHWQVGQTWNNFGDEDLWPNIMEWEGPPSGVWLRTPHVKYTNSFKNPNWFYQISLEAPITDYNRFDELEPLVEETNQTTPDLTFAISYKSKWGHIRAVSLF
;
A
#
# COMPACT_ATOMS: atom_id res chain seq x y z
N MET A 1 -0.12 1.32 -60.31
CA MET A 1 -1.04 0.30 -59.74
C MET A 1 -0.29 -0.38 -58.61
N LYS A 2 -0.62 -0.32 -57.31
CA LYS A 2 -1.86 -0.04 -56.57
C LYS A 2 -1.52 0.67 -55.24
N ASN A 3 -2.40 1.57 -54.84
CA ASN A 3 -2.47 2.26 -53.53
C ASN A 3 -3.13 1.37 -52.46
N LEU A 4 -2.87 1.72 -51.18
CA LEU A 4 -3.74 1.69 -49.97
C LEU A 4 -4.47 0.37 -49.63
N SER A 5 -4.69 -0.07 -48.38
CA SER A 5 -4.66 0.55 -47.06
C SER A 5 -4.94 -0.58 -46.06
N SER A 6 -4.13 -0.77 -45.02
CA SER A 6 -4.47 -1.69 -43.92
C SER A 6 -5.38 -0.97 -42.93
N LEU A 7 -6.65 -1.40 -42.88
CA LEU A 7 -7.67 -0.91 -41.97
C LEU A 7 -7.47 -1.56 -40.59
N CYS A 8 -6.85 -0.84 -39.64
CA CYS A 8 -6.90 -1.22 -38.23
C CYS A 8 -8.28 -0.85 -37.68
N VAL A 9 -9.16 -1.85 -37.54
CA VAL A 9 -10.43 -1.71 -36.83
C VAL A 9 -10.13 -1.77 -35.34
N ALA A 10 -10.00 -0.62 -34.69
CA ALA A 10 -10.03 -0.53 -33.24
C ALA A 10 -11.49 -0.69 -32.79
N LEU A 11 -11.85 -1.87 -32.31
CA LEU A 11 -13.16 -2.14 -31.74
C LEU A 11 -13.21 -1.53 -30.32
N THR A 12 -13.56 -0.24 -30.22
CA THR A 12 -13.81 0.39 -28.92
C THR A 12 -15.17 -0.06 -28.40
N LEU A 13 -15.18 -1.17 -27.67
CA LEU A 13 -16.37 -1.64 -26.96
C LEU A 13 -16.52 -0.83 -25.67
N SER A 14 -17.24 0.29 -25.76
CA SER A 14 -17.58 1.12 -24.60
C SER A 14 -18.67 0.43 -23.77
N PHE A 15 -18.26 -0.37 -22.80
CA PHE A 15 -19.16 -0.87 -21.76
C PHE A 15 -19.51 0.26 -20.79
N ILE A 16 -20.77 0.64 -20.73
CA ILE A 16 -21.31 1.43 -19.63
C ILE A 16 -21.43 0.48 -18.45
N THR A 17 -20.45 0.50 -17.54
CA THR A 17 -20.53 -0.23 -16.28
C THR A 17 -21.27 0.64 -15.27
N PHE A 18 -22.41 0.17 -14.78
CA PHE A 18 -22.96 0.69 -13.54
C PHE A 18 -22.00 0.28 -12.43
N SER A 19 -21.29 1.25 -11.84
CA SER A 19 -20.42 1.01 -10.70
C SER A 19 -21.29 0.62 -9.50
N GLN A 20 -21.55 -0.67 -9.33
CA GLN A 20 -22.01 -1.22 -8.07
C GLN A 20 -20.98 -0.85 -7.00
N GLU A 21 -21.40 -0.45 -5.81
CA GLU A 21 -20.44 -0.19 -4.73
C GLU A 21 -19.56 -1.43 -4.57
N ARG A 22 -18.23 -1.25 -4.63
CA ARG A 22 -17.24 -2.33 -4.49
C ARG A 22 -17.25 -3.01 -3.12
N TYR A 23 -18.20 -2.63 -2.27
CA TYR A 23 -18.25 -2.95 -0.85
C TYR A 23 -19.60 -3.55 -0.49
N LEU A 24 -19.58 -4.75 0.06
CA LEU A 24 -20.71 -5.29 0.81
C LEU A 24 -20.75 -4.58 2.17
N THR A 25 -21.76 -3.73 2.37
CA THR A 25 -21.85 -2.87 3.56
C THR A 25 -23.05 -3.25 4.42
N ILE A 26 -22.81 -3.40 5.73
CA ILE A 26 -23.84 -3.61 6.76
C ILE A 26 -23.76 -2.44 7.73
N SER A 27 -24.91 -1.86 8.07
CA SER A 27 -25.03 -0.78 9.05
C SER A 27 -26.03 -1.14 10.12
N SER A 28 -25.77 -0.71 11.36
CA SER A 28 -26.69 -0.87 12.46
C SER A 28 -27.92 0.03 12.29
N LYS A 29 -29.04 -0.36 12.91
CA LYS A 29 -30.29 0.40 12.86
C LYS A 29 -30.28 1.61 13.80
N ASP A 30 -29.51 1.51 14.89
CA ASP A 30 -29.31 2.57 15.87
C ASP A 30 -28.28 3.59 15.37
N SER A 31 -28.49 4.84 15.73
CA SER A 31 -27.64 5.95 15.29
C SER A 31 -27.31 6.90 16.43
N ILE A 32 -26.14 7.54 16.32
CA ILE A 32 -25.71 8.68 17.13
C ILE A 32 -25.41 9.80 16.13
N ASN A 33 -25.96 10.99 16.34
CA ASN A 33 -25.75 12.16 15.48
C ASN A 33 -26.00 11.88 13.98
N ASN A 34 -27.09 11.16 13.68
CA ASN A 34 -27.47 10.71 12.33
C ASN A 34 -26.45 9.79 11.62
N GLN A 35 -25.50 9.22 12.35
CA GLN A 35 -24.62 8.17 11.83
C GLN A 35 -24.92 6.82 12.50
N PRO A 36 -24.93 5.71 11.75
CA PRO A 36 -25.06 4.38 12.34
C PRO A 36 -24.00 4.17 13.42
N LYS A 37 -24.41 3.63 14.56
CA LYS A 37 -23.47 3.31 15.65
C LYS A 37 -22.38 2.34 15.21
N PHE A 38 -22.73 1.42 14.32
CA PHE A 38 -21.80 0.50 13.70
C PHE A 38 -22.03 0.44 12.20
N LYS A 39 -20.96 0.54 11.42
CA LYS A 39 -20.96 0.33 9.98
C LYS A 39 -19.75 -0.52 9.61
N THR A 40 -19.95 -1.57 8.83
CA THR A 40 -18.87 -2.42 8.35
C THR A 40 -19.00 -2.67 6.86
N SER A 41 -17.87 -2.73 6.17
CA SER A 41 -17.78 -2.85 4.73
C SER A 41 -16.71 -3.88 4.37
N LEU A 42 -17.07 -4.83 3.51
CA LEU A 42 -16.16 -5.81 2.91
C LEU A 42 -15.98 -5.49 1.43
N GLY A 43 -14.76 -5.13 1.04
CA GLY A 43 -14.40 -4.76 -0.32
C GLY A 43 -13.44 -5.75 -0.98
N PHE A 44 -13.56 -5.85 -2.30
CA PHE A 44 -12.69 -6.68 -3.13
C PHE A 44 -12.12 -5.85 -4.27
N ASN A 45 -10.81 -5.91 -4.47
CA ASN A 45 -10.14 -5.37 -5.64
C ASN A 45 -9.45 -6.53 -6.38
N MET A 46 -9.84 -6.78 -7.62
CA MET A 46 -9.17 -7.78 -8.46
C MET A 46 -8.19 -7.06 -9.39
N LYS A 47 -6.96 -7.57 -9.47
CA LYS A 47 -5.93 -7.00 -10.35
C LYS A 47 -5.19 -8.13 -11.06
N LEU A 48 -5.28 -8.16 -12.39
CA LEU A 48 -4.47 -9.00 -13.26
C LEU A 48 -3.18 -8.26 -13.57
N ASN A 49 -2.04 -8.86 -13.24
CA ASN A 49 -0.73 -8.34 -13.56
C ASN A 49 -0.07 -9.21 -14.61
N GLY A 50 0.85 -8.62 -15.36
CA GLY A 50 1.75 -9.39 -16.18
C GLY A 50 2.76 -8.51 -16.88
N TYR A 51 3.93 -9.09 -17.10
CA TYR A 51 5.02 -8.46 -17.84
C TYR A 51 5.71 -9.51 -18.71
N TYR A 52 6.30 -9.06 -19.80
CA TYR A 52 7.10 -9.88 -20.69
C TYR A 52 8.54 -9.38 -20.64
N ASP A 53 9.42 -10.21 -20.09
CA ASP A 53 10.86 -9.97 -20.05
C ASP A 53 11.48 -10.47 -21.35
N VAL A 54 12.01 -9.54 -22.14
CA VAL A 54 12.60 -9.81 -23.47
C VAL A 54 14.06 -10.26 -23.35
N PHE A 55 14.77 -9.81 -22.32
CA PHE A 55 16.22 -9.93 -22.21
C PHE A 55 16.69 -10.80 -21.04
N GLY A 56 15.77 -11.33 -20.24
CA GLY A 56 16.07 -12.18 -19.11
C GLY A 56 16.55 -11.41 -17.88
N GLY A 57 16.77 -12.14 -16.80
CA GLY A 57 17.23 -11.59 -15.52
C GLY A 57 16.12 -11.34 -14.50
N LEU A 58 14.84 -11.54 -14.87
CA LEU A 58 13.68 -11.50 -13.97
C LEU A 58 12.87 -12.80 -13.96
N ASN A 59 13.48 -13.92 -14.34
CA ASN A 59 12.82 -15.21 -14.51
C ASN A 59 12.16 -15.75 -13.23
N GLU A 60 12.66 -15.36 -12.06
CA GLU A 60 12.13 -15.75 -10.75
C GLU A 60 11.36 -14.62 -10.05
N SER A 61 11.12 -13.49 -10.73
CA SER A 61 10.38 -12.38 -10.17
C SER A 61 8.87 -12.54 -10.43
N GLU A 62 8.07 -12.04 -9.49
CA GLU A 62 6.61 -11.94 -9.62
C GLU A 62 6.19 -10.56 -10.19
N THR A 63 7.13 -9.61 -10.29
CA THR A 63 6.88 -8.21 -10.63
C THR A 63 8.02 -7.66 -11.48
N PHE A 64 7.87 -6.45 -12.02
CA PHE A 64 8.99 -5.78 -12.70
C PHE A 64 9.95 -5.15 -11.66
N ASN A 65 10.59 -5.99 -10.85
CA ASN A 65 11.50 -5.54 -9.79
C ASN A 65 12.90 -5.27 -10.34
N VAL A 66 13.17 -4.01 -10.65
CA VAL A 66 14.46 -3.56 -11.20
C VAL A 66 15.64 -3.88 -10.25
N GLY A 67 15.40 -3.90 -8.94
CA GLY A 67 16.43 -4.23 -7.95
C GLY A 67 16.84 -5.70 -7.90
N MET A 68 15.99 -6.59 -8.45
CA MET A 68 16.25 -8.03 -8.52
C MET A 68 16.86 -8.45 -9.87
N ILE A 69 17.06 -7.52 -10.81
CA ILE A 69 17.68 -7.83 -12.10
C ILE A 69 19.12 -8.29 -11.86
N ASN A 70 19.40 -9.55 -12.16
CA ASN A 70 20.75 -10.08 -12.06
C ASN A 70 21.63 -9.56 -13.20
N VAL A 71 22.33 -8.44 -12.98
CA VAL A 71 23.25 -7.83 -13.95
C VAL A 71 24.57 -8.59 -14.12
N PHE A 72 24.86 -9.56 -13.25
CA PHE A 72 26.04 -10.43 -13.35
C PHE A 72 25.71 -11.80 -13.94
N GLY A 73 24.42 -12.11 -14.08
CA GLY A 73 23.90 -13.35 -14.63
C GLY A 73 24.14 -13.44 -16.13
N THR A 74 24.19 -14.67 -16.63
CA THR A 74 24.30 -14.95 -18.08
C THR A 74 22.99 -15.43 -18.69
N ASP A 75 21.94 -15.58 -17.88
CA ASP A 75 20.63 -16.01 -18.36
C ASP A 75 19.89 -14.86 -19.01
N ASN A 76 19.80 -14.91 -20.35
CA ASN A 76 19.07 -13.94 -21.17
C ASN A 76 17.78 -14.55 -21.75
N SER A 77 17.25 -15.59 -21.11
CA SER A 77 16.03 -16.24 -21.59
C SER A 77 14.81 -15.34 -21.36
N SER A 78 14.02 -15.15 -22.41
CA SER A 78 12.77 -14.40 -22.30
C SER A 78 11.76 -15.12 -21.42
N SER A 79 11.00 -14.39 -20.62
CA SER A 79 9.96 -14.96 -19.76
C SER A 79 8.66 -14.14 -19.78
N LEU A 80 7.54 -14.81 -19.55
CA LEU A 80 6.22 -14.19 -19.40
C LEU A 80 5.72 -14.49 -17.99
N HIS A 81 5.44 -13.44 -17.22
CA HIS A 81 4.78 -13.56 -15.92
C HIS A 81 3.35 -13.05 -16.03
N VAL A 82 2.38 -13.78 -15.47
CA VAL A 82 0.98 -13.38 -15.38
C VAL A 82 0.37 -13.95 -14.10
N ASP A 83 -0.23 -13.10 -13.28
CA ASP A 83 -0.81 -13.48 -11.98
C ASP A 83 -1.99 -12.59 -11.59
N LEU A 84 -2.65 -12.97 -10.48
CA LEU A 84 -3.70 -12.19 -9.81
C LEU A 84 -3.35 -11.88 -8.35
N TYR A 85 -2.09 -12.04 -7.95
CA TYR A 85 -1.63 -12.07 -6.56
C TYR A 85 -1.82 -10.73 -5.84
N GLN A 86 -1.84 -9.63 -6.59
CA GLN A 86 -2.10 -8.30 -6.03
C GLN A 86 -3.58 -8.01 -5.78
N SER A 87 -4.48 -8.97 -6.05
CA SER A 87 -5.88 -8.84 -5.68
C SER A 87 -6.01 -8.72 -4.16
N GLN A 88 -6.89 -7.83 -3.70
CA GLN A 88 -7.02 -7.46 -2.29
C GLN A 88 -8.42 -7.71 -1.76
N ILE A 89 -8.46 -8.08 -0.48
CA ILE A 89 -9.67 -8.12 0.34
C ILE A 89 -9.48 -7.13 1.47
N ASN A 90 -10.43 -6.20 1.62
CA ASN A 90 -10.41 -5.16 2.66
C ASN A 90 -11.69 -5.23 3.49
N TRP A 91 -11.53 -5.39 4.79
CA TRP A 91 -12.59 -5.24 5.78
C TRP A 91 -12.36 -3.94 6.56
N THR A 92 -13.31 -3.02 6.49
CA THR A 92 -13.28 -1.78 7.28
C THR A 92 -14.54 -1.67 8.14
N SER A 93 -14.38 -1.34 9.41
CA SER A 93 -15.50 -1.06 10.32
C SER A 93 -15.34 0.31 10.99
N HIS A 94 -16.46 0.96 11.23
CA HIS A 94 -16.60 2.23 11.91
C HIS A 94 -17.54 2.06 13.09
N PHE A 95 -17.14 2.55 14.26
CA PHE A 95 -17.91 2.56 15.49
C PHE A 95 -18.04 3.99 15.97
N VAL A 96 -19.27 4.48 16.13
CA VAL A 96 -19.55 5.79 16.75
C VAL A 96 -19.79 5.56 18.25
N LEU A 97 -18.92 6.14 19.06
CA LEU A 97 -18.97 6.07 20.51
C LEU A 97 -20.05 7.03 21.06
N GLU A 98 -20.47 6.82 22.31
CA GLU A 98 -21.51 7.65 22.96
C GLU A 98 -21.13 9.12 23.07
N ASN A 99 -19.83 9.42 23.15
CA ASN A 99 -19.30 10.79 23.15
C ASN A 99 -19.23 11.41 21.73
N GLY A 100 -19.76 10.73 20.71
CA GLY A 100 -19.77 11.17 19.31
C GLY A 100 -18.46 10.96 18.56
N LYS A 101 -17.41 10.44 19.19
CA LYS A 101 -16.14 10.13 18.52
C LYS A 101 -16.23 8.84 17.74
N THR A 102 -15.42 8.72 16.68
CA THR A 102 -15.39 7.54 15.83
C THR A 102 -14.13 6.72 16.07
N LEU A 103 -14.32 5.40 16.15
CA LEU A 103 -13.25 4.40 16.08
C LEU A 103 -13.35 3.68 14.72
N LYS A 104 -12.24 3.54 14.03
CA LYS A 104 -12.13 2.82 12.75
C LYS A 104 -11.25 1.59 12.96
N SER A 105 -11.63 0.45 12.41
CA SER A 105 -10.78 -0.74 12.35
C SER A 105 -10.64 -1.20 10.90
N VAL A 106 -9.44 -1.62 10.51
CA VAL A 106 -9.16 -2.09 9.16
C VAL A 106 -8.35 -3.38 9.21
N VAL A 107 -8.77 -4.36 8.41
CA VAL A 107 -7.99 -5.54 8.06
C VAL A 107 -7.93 -5.64 6.53
N GLU A 108 -6.73 -5.63 5.97
CA GLU A 108 -6.49 -5.69 4.53
C GLU A 108 -5.48 -6.82 4.23
N THR A 109 -5.82 -7.66 3.26
CA THR A 109 -4.98 -8.78 2.80
C THR A 109 -4.81 -8.72 1.28
N ASP A 110 -3.69 -9.23 0.79
CA ASP A 110 -3.49 -9.61 -0.62
C ASP A 110 -3.02 -11.08 -0.72
N PHE A 111 -2.82 -11.56 -1.94
CA PHE A 111 -2.29 -12.89 -2.23
C PHE A 111 -0.82 -12.82 -2.65
N TRP A 112 -0.10 -11.77 -2.25
CA TRP A 112 1.32 -11.54 -2.59
C TRP A 112 2.23 -11.90 -1.40
N GLY A 113 1.99 -13.07 -0.81
CA GLY A 113 2.84 -13.69 0.21
C GLY A 113 3.85 -14.70 -0.36
N GLY A 114 4.09 -14.65 -1.67
CA GLY A 114 4.82 -15.65 -2.46
C GLY A 114 3.90 -16.74 -3.01
N ASN A 115 4.00 -17.05 -4.31
CA ASN A 115 3.22 -18.12 -4.97
C ASN A 115 1.69 -18.07 -4.70
N GLY A 116 1.12 -16.87 -4.56
CA GLY A 116 -0.31 -16.71 -4.29
C GLY A 116 -0.74 -16.89 -2.83
N HIS A 117 0.20 -17.04 -1.90
CA HIS A 117 -0.12 -17.11 -0.48
C HIS A 117 -0.71 -15.79 0.03
N MET A 118 -1.68 -15.90 0.95
CA MET A 118 -2.25 -14.72 1.59
C MET A 118 -1.22 -14.01 2.47
N ARG A 119 -1.16 -12.68 2.36
CA ARG A 119 -0.33 -11.82 3.20
C ARG A 119 -1.16 -10.74 3.86
N LEU A 120 -0.87 -10.50 5.13
CA LEU A 120 -1.46 -9.39 5.89
C LEU A 120 -0.79 -8.07 5.48
N ARG A 121 -1.58 -7.13 4.97
CA ARG A 121 -1.09 -5.79 4.61
C ARG A 121 -1.35 -4.79 5.74
N LYS A 122 -2.60 -4.71 6.20
CA LYS A 122 -3.04 -3.78 7.24
C LYS A 122 -3.85 -4.52 8.29
N ALA A 123 -3.62 -4.20 9.55
CA ALA A 123 -4.40 -4.64 10.70
C ALA A 123 -4.26 -3.59 11.80
N TYR A 124 -5.17 -2.62 11.84
CA TYR A 124 -5.07 -1.53 12.80
C TYR A 124 -6.43 -1.02 13.26
N ILE A 125 -6.38 -0.32 14.39
CA ILE A 125 -7.48 0.47 14.93
C ILE A 125 -7.03 1.92 15.00
N GLU A 126 -7.91 2.84 14.66
CA GLU A 126 -7.68 4.28 14.63
C GLU A 126 -8.83 5.01 15.33
N SER A 127 -8.48 5.97 16.16
CA SER A 127 -9.37 6.94 16.79
C SER A 127 -8.99 8.35 16.34
N GLU A 128 -9.61 9.37 16.92
CA GLU A 128 -9.30 10.78 16.62
C GLU A 128 -7.82 11.14 16.71
N HIS A 129 -7.09 10.56 17.67
CA HIS A 129 -5.67 10.91 17.91
C HIS A 129 -4.72 9.72 17.91
N TRP A 130 -5.22 8.49 18.02
CA TRP A 130 -4.38 7.30 18.18
C TRP A 130 -4.62 6.32 17.06
N GLN A 131 -3.54 5.76 16.53
CA GLN A 131 -3.55 4.61 15.62
C GLN A 131 -2.66 3.52 16.21
N VAL A 132 -3.19 2.30 16.34
CA VAL A 132 -2.47 1.15 16.90
C VAL A 132 -2.65 -0.05 15.98
N GLY A 133 -1.53 -0.68 15.61
CA GLY A 133 -1.50 -1.86 14.75
C GLY A 133 -0.58 -1.67 13.55
N GLN A 134 -0.76 -2.49 12.52
CA GLN A 134 0.07 -2.48 11.31
C GLN A 134 -0.61 -1.71 10.18
N THR A 135 0.06 -0.68 9.69
CA THR A 135 -0.23 0.02 8.42
C THR A 135 1.03 0.79 8.02
N TRP A 136 0.94 1.67 7.02
CA TRP A 136 2.04 2.53 6.60
C TRP A 136 2.72 3.24 7.77
N ASN A 137 4.05 3.20 7.78
CA ASN A 137 4.86 3.85 8.78
C ASN A 137 4.71 5.38 8.74
N ASN A 138 5.09 6.02 9.82
CA ASN A 138 5.06 7.47 9.99
C ASN A 138 6.24 8.17 9.28
N PHE A 139 7.27 7.43 8.86
CA PHE A 139 8.34 7.99 8.04
C PHE A 139 7.92 8.21 6.58
N GLY A 140 7.18 7.26 6.02
CA GLY A 140 6.62 7.35 4.68
C GLY A 140 5.43 8.31 4.58
N ASP A 141 5.11 8.69 3.35
CA ASP A 141 3.96 9.53 3.04
C ASP A 141 3.09 8.91 1.94
N GLU A 142 1.96 8.31 2.35
CA GLU A 142 1.01 7.65 1.45
C GLU A 142 0.44 8.61 0.40
N ASP A 143 0.34 9.91 0.71
CA ASP A 143 -0.16 10.94 -0.21
C ASP A 143 0.81 11.16 -1.41
N LEU A 144 2.07 10.69 -1.33
CA LEU A 144 3.05 10.80 -2.42
C LEU A 144 2.98 9.64 -3.42
N TRP A 145 2.13 8.63 -3.21
CA TRP A 145 2.01 7.50 -4.12
C TRP A 145 1.30 7.93 -5.43
N PRO A 146 1.99 7.94 -6.59
CA PRO A 146 1.37 8.28 -7.86
C PRO A 146 0.45 7.17 -8.34
N ASN A 147 -0.51 7.51 -9.20
CA ASN A 147 -1.34 6.52 -9.86
C ASN A 147 -0.54 5.81 -10.97
N ILE A 148 0.18 4.77 -10.59
CA ILE A 148 0.94 3.91 -11.49
C ILE A 148 0.30 2.52 -11.57
N MET A 149 0.50 1.86 -12.70
CA MET A 149 0.00 0.50 -12.91
C MET A 149 0.94 -0.56 -12.34
N GLU A 150 2.22 -0.23 -12.23
CA GLU A 150 3.26 -1.13 -11.76
C GLU A 150 3.29 -1.23 -10.24
N TRP A 151 3.67 -2.41 -9.73
CA TRP A 151 3.55 -2.76 -8.31
C TRP A 151 4.63 -2.16 -7.43
N GLU A 152 5.86 -2.11 -7.93
CA GLU A 152 7.05 -1.72 -7.16
C GLU A 152 6.98 -0.29 -6.61
N GLY A 153 6.05 0.52 -7.10
CA GLY A 153 5.91 1.89 -6.65
C GLY A 153 6.88 2.83 -7.36
N PRO A 154 6.78 4.14 -7.08
CA PRO A 154 7.81 5.07 -7.47
C PRO A 154 9.11 4.75 -6.70
N PRO A 155 10.27 4.82 -7.37
CA PRO A 155 11.55 4.64 -6.69
C PRO A 155 11.75 5.75 -5.65
N SER A 156 12.58 5.48 -4.64
CA SER A 156 12.97 6.41 -3.55
C SER A 156 11.91 6.78 -2.50
N GLY A 157 10.69 6.24 -2.59
CA GLY A 157 9.71 6.39 -1.52
C GLY A 157 9.93 5.38 -0.39
N VAL A 158 9.48 5.73 0.82
CA VAL A 158 9.52 4.83 1.99
C VAL A 158 8.15 4.19 2.15
N TRP A 159 8.06 2.93 1.77
CA TRP A 159 6.81 2.17 1.63
C TRP A 159 6.74 1.00 2.59
N LEU A 160 6.94 1.27 3.88
CA LEU A 160 6.99 0.21 4.89
C LEU A 160 5.68 0.16 5.67
N ARG A 161 5.19 -1.05 5.97
CA ARG A 161 4.06 -1.25 6.89
C ARG A 161 4.52 -1.95 8.15
N THR A 162 4.61 -1.20 9.23
CA THR A 162 5.10 -1.66 10.53
C THR A 162 3.97 -1.68 11.55
N PRO A 163 3.95 -2.65 12.47
CA PRO A 163 3.20 -2.52 13.70
C PRO A 163 3.69 -1.29 14.49
N HIS A 164 2.78 -0.41 14.88
CA HIS A 164 3.14 0.82 15.59
C HIS A 164 2.05 1.32 16.54
N VAL A 165 2.45 2.27 17.39
CA VAL A 165 1.56 3.15 18.16
C VAL A 165 1.86 4.58 17.73
N LYS A 166 0.90 5.21 17.06
CA LYS A 166 1.03 6.55 16.51
C LYS A 166 0.04 7.50 17.14
N TYR A 167 0.53 8.65 17.58
CA TYR A 167 -0.27 9.77 18.03
C TYR A 167 -0.28 10.86 16.94
N THR A 168 -1.45 11.40 16.63
CA THR A 168 -1.63 12.51 15.67
C THR A 168 -2.48 13.61 16.29
N ASN A 169 -2.03 14.85 16.17
CA ASN A 169 -2.81 16.00 16.59
C ASN A 169 -2.49 17.24 15.73
N SER A 170 -3.31 18.26 15.86
CA SER A 170 -3.12 19.55 15.22
C SER A 170 -2.62 20.60 16.22
N PHE A 171 -1.91 21.61 15.75
CA PHE A 171 -1.52 22.76 16.57
C PHE A 171 -2.69 23.74 16.77
N LYS A 172 -3.91 23.22 17.02
CA LYS A 172 -5.17 23.99 17.00
C LYS A 172 -5.39 24.77 15.71
N ASN A 173 -4.70 24.37 14.64
CA ASN A 173 -4.80 24.93 13.31
C ASN A 173 -5.07 23.75 12.35
N PRO A 174 -6.18 23.77 11.60
CA PRO A 174 -6.56 22.65 10.73
C PRO A 174 -5.59 22.42 9.55
N ASN A 175 -4.63 23.31 9.32
CA ASN A 175 -3.64 23.15 8.26
C ASN A 175 -2.34 22.52 8.78
N TRP A 176 -2.11 22.49 10.10
CA TRP A 176 -0.87 22.02 10.70
C TRP A 176 -1.10 20.81 11.60
N PHE A 177 -0.34 19.75 11.34
CA PHE A 177 -0.42 18.49 12.08
C PHE A 177 0.97 18.02 12.48
N TYR A 178 1.03 17.33 13.62
CA TYR A 178 2.22 16.60 14.03
C TYR A 178 1.87 15.17 14.39
N GLN A 179 2.84 14.28 14.18
CA GLN A 179 2.70 12.85 14.43
C GLN A 179 3.93 12.34 15.15
N ILE A 180 3.71 11.55 16.19
CA ILE A 180 4.76 10.84 16.93
C ILE A 180 4.41 9.36 16.85
N SER A 181 5.36 8.51 16.47
CA SER A 181 5.12 7.07 16.35
C SER A 181 6.27 6.27 16.96
N LEU A 182 5.91 5.23 17.71
CA LEU A 182 6.82 4.14 18.07
C LEU A 182 6.53 2.97 17.15
N GLU A 183 7.53 2.54 16.40
CA GLU A 183 7.38 1.49 15.39
C GLU A 183 8.21 0.26 15.74
N ALA A 184 7.62 -0.92 15.52
CA ALA A 184 8.35 -2.16 15.70
C ALA A 184 9.43 -2.29 14.60
N PRO A 185 10.65 -2.71 14.96
CA PRO A 185 11.66 -2.98 13.96
C PRO A 185 11.20 -4.15 13.09
N ILE A 186 11.18 -3.95 11.78
CA ILE A 186 10.96 -5.04 10.83
C ILE A 186 12.11 -5.07 9.84
N THR A 187 12.54 -6.28 9.52
CA THR A 187 13.62 -6.52 8.58
C THR A 187 13.00 -6.66 7.19
N ASP A 188 13.24 -5.67 6.34
CA ASP A 188 12.79 -5.66 4.94
C ASP A 188 13.97 -5.25 4.06
N TYR A 189 14.74 -6.24 3.59
CA TYR A 189 15.89 -6.02 2.71
C TYR A 189 16.06 -7.19 1.74
N ASN A 190 16.59 -6.88 0.56
CA ASN A 190 16.99 -7.89 -0.42
C ASN A 190 18.37 -8.42 -0.02
N ARG A 191 18.49 -9.75 0.08
CA ARG A 191 19.76 -10.46 0.26
C ARG A 191 20.37 -10.71 -1.11
N PHE A 192 21.63 -10.33 -1.27
CA PHE A 192 22.43 -10.66 -2.45
C PHE A 192 23.52 -11.62 -2.00
N ASP A 193 23.47 -12.87 -2.45
CA ASP A 193 24.37 -13.96 -2.05
C ASP A 193 25.86 -13.57 -2.22
N GLU A 194 26.16 -12.71 -3.19
CA GLU A 194 27.52 -12.23 -3.47
C GLU A 194 28.05 -11.24 -2.41
N LEU A 195 27.16 -10.56 -1.69
CA LEU A 195 27.49 -9.57 -0.66
C LEU A 195 27.39 -10.14 0.75
N GLU A 196 26.69 -11.25 0.96
CA GLU A 196 26.54 -11.89 2.28
C GLU A 196 27.87 -12.14 3.01
N PRO A 197 28.97 -12.60 2.37
CA PRO A 197 30.25 -12.80 3.05
C PRO A 197 30.90 -11.51 3.58
N LEU A 198 30.42 -10.34 3.12
CA LEU A 198 30.98 -9.03 3.42
C LEU A 198 30.19 -8.25 4.49
N VAL A 199 29.07 -8.81 4.97
CA VAL A 199 28.14 -8.11 5.89
C VAL A 199 27.82 -9.01 7.08
N GLU A 200 27.88 -8.46 8.28
CA GLU A 200 27.46 -9.14 9.51
C GLU A 200 26.01 -8.75 9.86
N GLU A 201 25.16 -9.74 10.14
CA GLU A 201 23.79 -9.48 10.57
C GLU A 201 23.75 -8.90 11.99
N THR A 202 23.04 -7.78 12.18
CA THR A 202 22.76 -7.21 13.49
C THR A 202 21.26 -7.18 13.75
N ASN A 203 20.86 -7.45 14.99
CA ASN A 203 19.45 -7.46 15.39
C ASN A 203 19.09 -6.17 16.11
N GLN A 204 18.07 -5.48 15.61
CA GLN A 204 17.51 -4.32 16.28
C GLN A 204 16.57 -4.75 17.42
N THR A 205 16.89 -4.33 18.65
CA THR A 205 16.13 -4.67 19.86
C THR A 205 15.26 -3.55 20.40
N THR A 206 15.35 -2.35 19.81
CA THR A 206 14.60 -1.16 20.22
C THR A 206 13.62 -0.74 19.13
N PRO A 207 12.44 -0.21 19.49
CA PRO A 207 11.54 0.38 18.51
C PRO A 207 12.14 1.65 17.90
N ASP A 208 11.73 1.94 16.68
CA ASP A 208 12.06 3.18 16.00
C ASP A 208 11.15 4.31 16.52
N LEU A 209 11.74 5.45 16.86
CA LEU A 209 10.96 6.64 17.20
C LEU A 209 10.92 7.60 16.03
N THR A 210 9.73 7.95 15.56
CA THR A 210 9.56 8.92 14.49
C THR A 210 8.77 10.14 14.95
N PHE A 211 9.17 11.30 14.43
CA PHE A 211 8.44 12.55 14.57
C PHE A 211 8.26 13.20 13.21
N ALA A 212 7.01 13.50 12.86
CA ALA A 212 6.65 14.18 11.63
C ALA A 212 5.85 15.46 11.90
N ILE A 213 6.06 16.48 11.09
CA ILE A 213 5.26 17.70 11.03
C ILE A 213 4.84 17.98 9.60
N SER A 214 3.57 18.30 9.41
CA SER A 214 2.97 18.48 8.09
C SER A 214 2.14 19.77 8.02
N TYR A 215 2.24 20.45 6.88
CA TYR A 215 1.41 21.60 6.51
C TYR A 215 0.61 21.27 5.24
N LYS A 216 -0.72 21.31 5.32
CA LYS A 216 -1.63 21.07 4.18
C LYS A 216 -2.21 22.39 3.66
N SER A 217 -2.26 22.55 2.35
CA SER A 217 -2.83 23.71 1.65
C SER A 217 -3.58 23.27 0.39
N LYS A 218 -4.15 24.23 -0.35
CA LYS A 218 -4.91 23.94 -1.59
C LYS A 218 -4.04 23.41 -2.73
N TRP A 219 -2.74 23.72 -2.71
CA TRP A 219 -1.80 23.32 -3.75
C TRP A 219 -1.15 21.95 -3.49
N GLY A 220 -1.35 21.36 -2.31
CA GLY A 220 -0.66 20.16 -1.85
C GLY A 220 -0.25 20.28 -0.39
N HIS A 221 0.84 19.60 -0.01
CA HIS A 221 1.36 19.63 1.36
C HIS A 221 2.88 19.59 1.40
N ILE A 222 3.41 20.00 2.55
CA ILE A 222 4.81 19.84 2.91
C ILE A 222 4.85 18.98 4.17
N ARG A 223 5.79 18.04 4.23
CA ARG A 223 6.04 17.19 5.38
C ARG A 223 7.53 17.13 5.66
N ALA A 224 7.89 17.30 6.92
CA ALA A 224 9.22 17.04 7.43
C ALA A 224 9.14 15.92 8.46
N VAL A 225 10.05 14.96 8.39
CA VAL A 225 10.06 13.78 9.26
C VAL A 225 11.46 13.48 9.74
N SER A 226 11.55 12.91 10.94
CA SER A 226 12.78 12.47 11.60
C SER A 226 12.57 11.08 12.17
N LEU A 227 13.66 10.31 12.20
CA LEU A 227 13.77 8.96 12.73
C LEU A 227 14.94 8.96 13.72
N PHE A 228 14.74 8.33 14.88
CA PHE A 228 15.70 8.22 15.98
C PHE A 228 15.86 6.76 16.41
#